data_AF-A0A9D0CYA4-F1
#
_entry.id   AF-A0A9D0CYA4-F1
#
_cell.length_a   1.000
_cell.length_b   1.000
_cell.length_c   1.000
_cell.angle_alpha   90.00
_cell.angle_beta   90.00
_cell.angle_gamma   90.00
#
_symmetry.space_group_name_H-M   'P 1'
#
loop_
_entity.id
_entity.type
_entity.pdbx_description
1 polymer ?
#
loop_
_entity_poly.entity_id
_entity_poly.type
_entity_poly.pdbx_seq_one_letter_code
_entity_poly.pdbx_strand_id
1 'polypeptide(L)'
;MAAPSLIQRLRGLLPVVGLFVLLLASLFMFSSATQNSEEFSRSYLMLLILVVVELLLLVALIGINLQRLIRQYRNRATGSRLTTRLVVMFVILAVVPASVLYYFSVDFIRRGIDSWFDVKVERALDDALNLSRASLDWRLEEMQRQVELMAERIDNAAPGSLDATLEASMRLSGAAEVALLDENGFAIVFSSDRPNKRAPEQLNKVILAQLRRQGSYIGLEPSLAPQEGLYARAVVAMPNSGLPAQDRLVLQALFPVPAQIGVLANRVQTAYSKYERLDYLRGPLKFSFTLTLSLVLLLSLFTAVWAAFALARRLVAPIRILAIGTRAVTSGDYNRRLPISSFANDELGFLVQSFDTMMARIAMAQDEAHHSQQIVENQKIYLETVLGHLSSGVMT
;
A
#
# COMPACT_ATOMS: atom_id res chain seq x y z
N MET A 1 22.49 -45.80 -24.54
CA MET A 1 22.35 -44.41 -25.04
C MET A 1 21.70 -43.58 -23.94
N ALA A 2 22.42 -42.61 -23.37
CA ALA A 2 22.00 -41.87 -22.18
C ALA A 2 20.79 -40.95 -22.48
N ALA A 3 19.74 -41.04 -21.65
CA ALA A 3 18.60 -40.14 -21.70
C ALA A 3 19.07 -38.67 -21.56
N PRO A 4 18.53 -37.72 -22.34
CA PRO A 4 18.78 -36.32 -22.08
C PRO A 4 18.20 -36.00 -20.70
N SER A 5 19.09 -35.74 -19.74
CA SER A 5 18.74 -35.57 -18.33
C SER A 5 17.82 -34.37 -18.15
N LEU A 6 16.92 -34.44 -17.14
CA LEU A 6 16.02 -33.37 -16.71
C LEU A 6 16.67 -31.96 -16.69
N ILE A 7 17.98 -31.92 -16.50
CA ILE A 7 18.85 -30.75 -16.42
C ILE A 7 18.82 -29.88 -17.69
N GLN A 8 18.69 -30.45 -18.90
CA GLN A 8 18.61 -29.66 -20.14
C GLN A 8 17.24 -28.97 -20.32
N ARG A 9 16.15 -29.58 -19.84
CA ARG A 9 14.79 -28.97 -19.86
C ARG A 9 14.63 -27.92 -18.76
N LEU A 10 15.20 -28.15 -17.58
CA LEU A 10 15.23 -27.17 -16.48
C LEU A 10 16.04 -25.91 -16.86
N ARG A 11 17.10 -26.02 -17.67
CA ARG A 11 17.92 -24.87 -18.11
C ARG A 11 17.14 -23.77 -18.84
N GLY A 12 16.02 -24.07 -19.51
CA GLY A 12 15.18 -23.07 -20.17
C GLY A 12 14.19 -22.36 -19.24
N LEU A 13 13.80 -22.99 -18.13
CA LEU A 13 12.85 -22.46 -17.14
C LEU A 13 13.57 -21.81 -15.94
N LEU A 14 14.77 -22.27 -15.60
CA LEU A 14 15.63 -21.77 -14.52
C LEU A 14 15.79 -20.24 -14.49
N PRO A 15 16.14 -19.55 -15.59
CA PRO A 15 16.29 -18.09 -15.54
C PRO A 15 14.97 -17.39 -15.23
N VAL A 16 13.82 -17.99 -15.53
CA VAL A 16 12.51 -17.37 -15.35
C VAL A 16 11.89 -17.69 -14.00
N VAL A 17 12.10 -18.90 -13.49
CA VAL A 17 11.81 -19.20 -12.07
C VAL A 17 12.69 -18.33 -11.18
N GLY A 18 13.96 -18.15 -11.56
CA GLY A 18 14.86 -17.20 -10.90
C GLY A 18 14.30 -15.78 -10.91
N LEU A 19 13.87 -15.28 -12.06
CA LEU A 19 13.27 -13.95 -12.20
C LEU A 19 12.01 -13.82 -11.33
N PHE A 20 11.09 -14.79 -11.38
CA PHE A 20 9.87 -14.80 -10.55
C PHE A 20 10.15 -14.84 -9.04
N VAL A 21 11.17 -15.58 -8.59
CA VAL A 21 11.56 -15.59 -7.17
C VAL A 21 12.17 -14.25 -6.77
N LEU A 22 13.00 -13.67 -7.65
CA LEU A 22 13.59 -12.35 -7.46
C LEU A 22 12.51 -11.26 -7.37
N LEU A 23 11.45 -11.41 -8.17
CA LEU A 23 10.23 -10.60 -8.17
C LEU A 23 9.52 -10.62 -6.82
N LEU A 24 9.24 -11.82 -6.32
CA LEU A 24 8.56 -11.99 -5.03
C LEU A 24 9.40 -11.44 -3.89
N ALA A 25 10.72 -11.65 -3.94
CA ALA A 25 11.65 -11.08 -2.98
C ALA A 25 11.67 -9.54 -3.05
N SER A 26 11.69 -8.95 -4.26
CA SER A 26 11.72 -7.50 -4.42
C SER A 26 10.43 -6.82 -3.94
N LEU A 27 9.27 -7.42 -4.21
CA LEU A 27 7.98 -6.95 -3.70
C LEU A 27 7.87 -7.08 -2.18
N PHE A 28 8.34 -8.19 -1.62
CA PHE A 28 8.36 -8.40 -0.17
C PHE A 28 9.26 -7.35 0.51
N MET A 29 10.45 -7.12 -0.04
CA MET A 29 11.38 -6.09 0.46
C MET A 29 10.84 -4.68 0.26
N PHE A 30 10.12 -4.40 -0.82
CA PHE A 30 9.46 -3.10 -1.04
C PHE A 30 8.36 -2.86 0.00
N SER A 31 7.55 -3.88 0.28
CA SER A 31 6.53 -3.82 1.33
C SER A 31 7.14 -3.61 2.71
N SER A 32 8.24 -4.28 3.03
CA SER A 32 8.92 -4.12 4.33
C SER A 32 9.60 -2.75 4.46
N ALA A 33 10.23 -2.24 3.40
CA ALA A 33 10.85 -0.92 3.36
C ALA A 33 9.81 0.21 3.57
N THR A 34 8.58 0.02 3.08
CA THR A 34 7.49 0.99 3.26
C THR A 34 7.02 1.09 4.72
N GLN A 35 7.30 0.08 5.54
CA GLN A 35 6.89 0.04 6.96
C GLN A 35 7.96 0.62 7.91
N ASN A 36 9.22 0.78 7.49
CA ASN A 36 10.34 1.19 8.34
C ASN A 36 11.04 2.44 7.78
N SER A 37 10.88 3.59 8.45
CA SER A 37 11.29 4.90 7.94
C SER A 37 12.81 5.14 7.80
N GLU A 38 13.65 4.41 8.55
CA GLU A 38 15.12 4.58 8.50
C GLU A 38 15.78 3.76 7.36
N GLU A 39 15.28 2.55 7.10
CA GLU A 39 15.71 1.69 5.98
C GLU A 39 15.16 2.17 4.63
N PHE A 40 14.11 3.01 4.66
CA PHE A 40 13.41 3.54 3.50
C PHE A 40 14.33 4.31 2.55
N SER A 41 15.29 5.11 3.03
CA SER A 41 16.02 6.02 2.13
C SER A 41 17.09 5.32 1.27
N ARG A 42 17.80 4.32 1.81
CA ARG A 42 18.95 3.70 1.11
C ARG A 42 18.56 2.52 0.24
N SER A 43 17.65 1.67 0.72
CA SER A 43 17.26 0.44 0.03
C SER A 43 16.17 0.66 -1.02
N TYR A 44 15.31 1.68 -0.85
CA TYR A 44 14.19 1.95 -1.75
C TYR A 44 14.62 2.24 -3.19
N LEU A 45 15.64 3.08 -3.40
CA LEU A 45 16.12 3.37 -4.75
C LEU A 45 16.70 2.12 -5.43
N MET A 46 17.43 1.29 -4.69
CA MET A 46 18.00 0.04 -5.22
C MET A 46 16.90 -0.97 -5.57
N LEU A 47 15.88 -1.11 -4.72
CA LEU A 47 14.70 -1.95 -5.00
C LEU A 47 13.92 -1.44 -6.21
N LEU A 48 13.71 -0.13 -6.33
CA LEU A 48 13.00 0.46 -7.46
C LEU A 48 13.76 0.23 -8.77
N ILE A 49 15.09 0.43 -8.78
CA ILE A 49 15.94 0.12 -9.94
C ILE A 49 15.81 -1.36 -10.30
N LEU A 50 15.87 -2.26 -9.31
CA LEU A 50 15.77 -3.69 -9.53
C LEU A 50 14.44 -4.09 -10.17
N VAL A 51 13.32 -3.58 -9.66
CA VAL A 51 11.98 -3.79 -10.24
C VAL A 51 11.91 -3.25 -11.67
N VAL A 52 12.45 -2.06 -11.93
CA VAL A 52 12.43 -1.47 -13.28
C VAL A 52 13.27 -2.30 -14.25
N VAL A 53 14.45 -2.75 -13.85
CA VAL A 53 15.31 -3.64 -14.65
C VAL A 53 14.60 -4.96 -14.95
N GLU A 54 13.95 -5.54 -13.94
CA GLU A 54 13.19 -6.77 -14.08
C GLU A 54 12.01 -6.61 -15.05
N LEU A 55 11.27 -5.51 -14.92
CA LEU A 55 10.19 -5.14 -15.82
C LEU A 55 10.67 -5.01 -17.27
N LEU A 56 11.80 -4.32 -17.49
CA LEU A 56 12.40 -4.15 -18.81
C LEU A 56 12.83 -5.49 -19.42
N LEU A 57 13.41 -6.40 -18.61
CA LEU A 57 13.76 -7.74 -19.05
C LEU A 57 12.52 -8.55 -19.48
N LEU A 58 11.44 -8.48 -18.71
CA LEU A 58 10.17 -9.12 -19.07
C LEU A 58 9.56 -8.54 -20.35
N VAL A 59 9.54 -7.22 -20.50
CA VAL A 59 9.08 -6.55 -21.72
C VAL A 59 9.90 -6.99 -22.93
N ALA A 60 11.23 -6.98 -22.82
CA ALA A 60 12.12 -7.42 -23.89
C ALA A 60 11.86 -8.89 -24.26
N LEU A 61 11.74 -9.76 -23.26
CA LEU A 61 11.47 -11.18 -23.46
C LEU A 61 10.12 -11.41 -24.15
N ILE A 62 9.05 -10.77 -23.68
CA ILE A 62 7.71 -10.87 -24.28
C ILE A 62 7.73 -10.29 -25.70
N GLY A 63 8.37 -9.14 -25.90
CA GLY A 63 8.51 -8.49 -27.21
C GLY A 63 9.21 -9.39 -28.23
N ILE A 64 10.32 -10.03 -27.86
CA ILE A 64 11.03 -10.99 -28.71
C ILE A 64 10.13 -12.19 -29.04
N ASN A 65 9.37 -12.71 -28.07
CA ASN A 65 8.46 -13.83 -28.28
C ASN A 65 7.29 -13.46 -29.20
N LEU A 66 6.73 -12.26 -29.03
CA LEU A 66 5.66 -11.73 -29.86
C LEU A 66 6.13 -11.49 -31.30
N GLN A 67 7.29 -10.86 -31.48
CA GLN A 67 7.88 -10.63 -32.80
C GLN A 67 8.17 -11.95 -33.54
N ARG A 68 8.70 -12.96 -32.83
CA ARG A 68 8.89 -14.31 -33.39
C ARG A 68 7.56 -14.94 -33.80
N LEU A 69 6.53 -14.84 -32.98
CA LEU A 69 5.20 -15.38 -33.29
C LEU A 69 4.59 -14.69 -34.51
N ILE A 70 4.65 -13.36 -34.57
CA ILE A 70 4.16 -12.58 -35.72
C ILE A 70 4.89 -12.99 -37.01
N ARG A 71 6.22 -13.13 -36.96
CA ARG A 71 7.01 -13.57 -38.12
C ARG A 71 6.63 -15.00 -38.55
N GLN A 72 6.45 -15.93 -37.61
CA GLN A 72 6.01 -17.30 -37.90
C GLN A 72 4.60 -17.36 -38.49
N TYR A 73 3.70 -16.51 -37.99
CA TYR A 73 2.33 -16.41 -38.49
C TYR A 73 2.29 -15.84 -39.92
N ARG A 74 3.04 -14.76 -40.18
CA ARG A 74 3.19 -14.17 -41.53
C ARG A 74 3.79 -15.16 -42.52
N ASN A 75 4.82 -15.91 -42.11
CA ASN A 75 5.49 -16.90 -42.96
C ASN A 75 4.70 -18.21 -43.11
N ARG A 76 3.45 -18.29 -42.60
CA ARG A 76 2.60 -19.49 -42.62
C ARG A 76 3.34 -20.75 -42.13
N ALA A 77 4.23 -20.59 -41.16
CA ALA A 77 5.00 -21.70 -40.63
C ALA A 77 4.06 -22.74 -40.00
N THR A 78 4.33 -24.03 -40.23
CA THR A 78 3.54 -25.14 -39.65
C THR A 78 3.43 -24.98 -38.14
N GLY A 79 2.21 -25.01 -37.60
CA GLY A 79 1.93 -24.83 -36.17
C GLY A 79 1.67 -23.38 -35.69
N SER A 80 2.03 -22.36 -36.47
CA SER A 80 1.91 -20.95 -36.05
C SER A 80 0.49 -20.50 -35.68
N ARG A 81 -0.53 -20.94 -36.43
CA ARG A 81 -1.94 -20.65 -36.15
C ARG A 81 -2.40 -21.24 -34.82
N LEU A 82 -1.97 -22.48 -34.53
CA LEU A 82 -2.29 -23.18 -33.29
C LEU A 82 -1.62 -22.50 -32.10
N THR A 83 -0.32 -22.16 -32.22
CA THR A 83 0.41 -21.42 -31.18
C THR A 83 -0.26 -20.08 -30.90
N THR A 84 -0.66 -19.34 -31.94
CA THR A 84 -1.33 -18.04 -31.77
C THR A 84 -2.66 -18.18 -31.04
N ARG A 85 -3.51 -19.14 -31.44
CA ARG A 85 -4.80 -19.39 -30.78
C ARG A 85 -4.63 -19.75 -29.30
N LEU A 86 -3.68 -20.63 -28.98
CA LEU A 86 -3.40 -21.03 -27.60
C LEU A 86 -2.86 -19.87 -26.76
N VAL A 87 -1.92 -19.08 -27.29
CA VAL A 87 -1.39 -17.89 -26.58
C VAL A 87 -2.53 -16.92 -26.29
N VAL A 88 -3.38 -16.60 -27.27
CA VAL A 88 -4.52 -15.69 -27.08
C VAL A 88 -5.46 -16.23 -26.00
N MET A 89 -5.80 -17.52 -26.03
CA MET A 89 -6.67 -18.13 -25.03
C MET A 89 -6.10 -18.03 -23.61
N PHE A 90 -4.82 -18.36 -23.43
CA PHE A 90 -4.16 -18.27 -22.12
C PHE A 90 -3.99 -16.83 -21.63
N VAL A 91 -3.68 -15.90 -22.53
CA VAL A 91 -3.56 -14.47 -22.18
C VAL A 91 -4.91 -13.92 -21.74
N ILE A 92 -6.00 -14.22 -22.45
CA ILE A 92 -7.35 -13.82 -22.02
C ILE A 92 -7.69 -14.44 -20.66
N LEU A 93 -7.43 -15.74 -20.49
CA LEU A 93 -7.69 -16.46 -19.24
C LEU A 93 -6.92 -15.89 -18.05
N ALA A 94 -5.72 -15.35 -18.26
CA ALA A 94 -4.92 -14.73 -17.20
C ALA A 94 -5.28 -13.25 -16.97
N VAL A 95 -5.40 -12.46 -18.04
CA VAL A 95 -5.55 -11.00 -17.97
C VAL A 95 -6.91 -10.59 -17.43
N VAL A 96 -7.99 -11.22 -17.91
CA VAL A 96 -9.36 -10.83 -17.57
C VAL A 96 -9.64 -10.92 -16.06
N PRO A 97 -9.47 -12.08 -15.39
CA PRO A 97 -9.76 -12.18 -13.96
C PRO A 97 -8.79 -11.34 -13.10
N ALA A 98 -7.51 -11.25 -13.48
CA ALA A 98 -6.54 -10.42 -12.78
C ALA A 98 -6.89 -8.93 -12.85
N SER A 99 -7.40 -8.46 -14.00
CA SER A 99 -7.83 -7.07 -14.18
C SER A 99 -9.06 -6.75 -13.35
N VAL A 100 -10.02 -7.67 -13.26
CA VAL A 100 -11.21 -7.53 -12.40
C VAL A 100 -10.79 -7.41 -10.95
N LEU A 101 -9.93 -8.31 -10.46
CA LEU A 101 -9.44 -8.27 -9.10
C LEU A 101 -8.73 -6.95 -8.80
N TYR A 102 -7.82 -6.50 -9.68
CA TYR A 102 -7.13 -5.23 -9.54
C TYR A 102 -8.09 -4.04 -9.46
N TYR A 103 -9.11 -4.00 -10.34
CA TYR A 103 -10.10 -2.93 -10.32
C TYR A 103 -10.80 -2.84 -8.97
N PHE A 104 -11.33 -3.96 -8.45
CA PHE A 104 -12.01 -3.99 -7.16
C PHE A 104 -11.05 -3.70 -6.00
N SER A 105 -9.80 -4.17 -6.04
CA SER A 105 -8.81 -3.88 -5.02
C SER A 105 -8.47 -2.38 -4.96
N VAL A 106 -8.25 -1.73 -6.10
CA VAL A 106 -7.96 -0.29 -6.15
C VAL A 106 -9.16 0.52 -5.70
N ASP A 107 -10.38 0.17 -6.15
CA ASP A 107 -11.61 0.85 -5.73
C ASP A 107 -11.84 0.70 -4.22
N PHE A 108 -11.70 -0.51 -3.68
CA PHE A 108 -11.82 -0.79 -2.25
C PHE A 108 -10.81 -0.01 -1.42
N ILE A 109 -9.52 0.00 -1.80
CA ILE A 109 -8.49 0.74 -1.05
C ILE A 109 -8.75 2.25 -1.11
N ARG A 110 -9.09 2.80 -2.29
CA ARG A 110 -9.35 4.23 -2.44
C ARG A 110 -10.54 4.66 -1.58
N ARG A 111 -11.66 3.94 -1.64
CA ARG A 111 -12.85 4.21 -0.83
C ARG A 111 -12.61 3.96 0.65
N GLY A 112 -11.87 2.91 1.00
CA GLY A 112 -11.51 2.60 2.38
C GLY A 112 -10.69 3.73 3.01
N ILE A 113 -9.66 4.20 2.31
CA ILE A 113 -8.88 5.38 2.73
C ILE A 113 -9.82 6.60 2.82
N ASP A 114 -10.65 6.86 1.81
CA ASP A 114 -11.58 8.00 1.84
C ASP A 114 -12.55 7.98 3.01
N SER A 115 -13.03 6.80 3.39
CA SER A 115 -13.96 6.62 4.51
C SER A 115 -13.30 6.83 5.87
N TRP A 116 -12.01 6.51 6.02
CA TRP A 116 -11.28 6.71 7.28
C TRP A 116 -10.88 8.17 7.47
N PHE A 117 -10.72 8.92 6.38
CA PHE A 117 -10.41 10.36 6.35
C PHE A 117 -11.63 11.21 5.94
N ASP A 118 -12.84 10.77 6.30
CA ASP A 118 -14.05 11.53 6.01
C ASP A 118 -14.11 12.79 6.87
N VAL A 119 -14.78 13.82 6.33
CA VAL A 119 -15.02 15.15 6.93
C VAL A 119 -15.67 15.05 8.32
N LYS A 120 -16.26 13.90 8.65
CA LYS A 120 -16.85 13.61 9.97
C LYS A 120 -15.82 13.59 11.10
N VAL A 121 -14.62 13.05 10.88
CA VAL A 121 -13.57 13.01 11.92
C VAL A 121 -13.01 14.40 12.13
N GLU A 122 -12.77 15.13 11.04
CA GLU A 122 -12.33 16.52 11.05
C GLU A 122 -13.34 17.42 11.78
N ARG A 123 -14.63 17.37 11.39
CA ARG A 123 -15.70 18.15 12.04
C ARG A 123 -15.87 17.78 13.50
N ALA A 124 -15.88 16.49 13.86
CA ALA A 124 -16.03 16.09 15.25
C ALA A 124 -14.88 16.59 16.14
N LEU A 125 -13.67 16.67 15.59
CA LEU A 125 -12.49 17.15 16.32
C LEU A 125 -12.45 18.67 16.41
N ASP A 126 -12.88 19.38 15.36
CA ASP A 126 -13.08 20.83 15.36
C ASP A 126 -14.21 21.23 16.32
N ASP A 127 -15.35 20.55 16.28
CA ASP A 127 -16.46 20.73 17.21
C ASP A 127 -16.02 20.48 18.67
N ALA A 128 -15.20 19.45 18.93
CA ALA A 128 -14.66 19.18 20.25
C ALA A 128 -13.68 20.27 20.72
N LEU A 129 -12.86 20.82 19.82
CA LEU A 129 -11.94 21.91 20.13
C LEU A 129 -12.71 23.21 20.43
N ASN A 130 -13.69 23.54 19.61
CA ASN A 130 -14.56 24.70 19.78
C ASN A 130 -15.39 24.59 21.06
N LEU A 131 -15.94 23.42 21.36
CA LEU A 131 -16.64 23.16 22.63
C LEU A 131 -15.69 23.30 23.82
N SER A 132 -14.45 22.81 23.73
CA SER A 132 -13.46 22.95 24.80
C SER A 132 -13.10 24.41 25.05
N ARG A 133 -12.94 25.22 23.99
CA ARG A 133 -12.65 26.65 24.10
C ARG A 133 -13.84 27.41 24.70
N ALA A 134 -15.03 27.22 24.14
CA ALA A 134 -16.25 27.86 24.62
C ALA A 134 -16.57 27.50 26.09
N SER A 135 -16.36 26.24 26.49
CA SER A 135 -16.55 25.80 27.88
C SER A 135 -15.56 26.46 28.84
N LEU A 136 -14.31 26.64 28.41
CA LEU A 136 -13.28 27.34 29.19
C LEU A 136 -13.60 28.83 29.31
N ASP A 137 -13.97 29.48 28.21
CA ASP A 137 -14.35 30.89 28.20
C ASP A 137 -15.56 31.16 29.11
N TRP A 138 -16.61 30.33 29.00
CA TRP A 138 -17.77 30.39 29.89
C TRP A 138 -17.36 30.25 31.36
N ARG A 139 -16.45 29.32 31.66
CA ARG A 139 -16.00 29.09 33.04
C ARG A 139 -15.20 30.29 33.58
N LEU A 140 -14.39 30.93 32.73
CA LEU A 140 -13.67 32.14 33.08
C LEU A 140 -14.64 33.31 33.33
N GLU A 141 -15.59 33.55 32.44
CA GLU A 141 -16.61 34.60 32.65
C GLU A 141 -17.41 34.40 33.94
N GLU A 142 -17.79 33.16 34.26
CA GLU A 142 -18.46 32.83 35.52
C GLU A 142 -17.59 33.13 36.74
N MET A 143 -16.30 32.77 36.71
CA MET A 143 -15.35 33.09 37.78
C MET A 143 -15.18 34.60 37.96
N GLN A 144 -15.09 35.35 36.85
CA GLN A 144 -14.99 36.81 36.91
C GLN A 144 -16.24 37.41 37.58
N ARG A 145 -17.43 36.97 37.16
CA ARG A 145 -18.71 37.43 37.75
C ARG A 145 -18.80 37.10 39.24
N GLN A 146 -18.29 35.94 39.66
CA GLN A 146 -18.20 35.59 41.07
C GLN A 146 -17.30 36.57 41.85
N VAL A 147 -16.16 36.99 41.30
CA VAL A 147 -15.29 37.99 41.93
C VAL A 147 -15.93 39.36 41.97
N GLU A 148 -16.68 39.76 40.93
CA GLU A 148 -17.45 41.02 40.93
C GLU A 148 -18.46 41.04 42.09
N LEU A 149 -19.23 39.97 42.27
CA LEU A 149 -20.18 39.81 43.38
C LEU A 149 -19.47 39.73 44.76
N MET A 150 -18.25 39.17 44.81
CA MET A 150 -17.43 39.18 46.02
C MET A 150 -16.94 40.60 46.35
N ALA A 151 -16.53 41.36 45.34
CA ALA A 151 -16.10 42.75 45.50
C ALA A 151 -17.22 43.59 46.09
N GLU A 152 -18.45 43.50 45.55
CA GLU A 152 -19.62 44.20 46.12
C GLU A 152 -19.89 43.84 47.59
N ARG A 153 -19.74 42.57 47.96
CA ARG A 153 -19.97 42.12 49.35
C ARG A 153 -18.90 42.61 50.31
N ILE A 154 -17.65 42.62 49.86
CA ILE A 154 -16.50 43.09 50.66
C ILE A 154 -16.54 44.61 50.81
N ASP A 155 -16.95 45.32 49.75
CA ASP A 155 -17.11 46.79 49.75
C ASP A 155 -18.17 47.25 50.77
N ASN A 156 -19.24 46.45 50.92
CA ASN A 156 -20.31 46.71 51.89
C ASN A 156 -20.04 46.13 53.30
N ALA A 157 -18.89 45.51 53.53
CA ALA A 157 -18.57 44.90 54.82
C ALA A 157 -18.15 45.95 55.87
N ALA A 158 -18.43 45.69 57.14
CA ALA A 158 -17.98 46.57 58.21
C ALA A 158 -16.42 46.55 58.31
N PRO A 159 -15.75 47.71 58.55
CA PRO A 159 -14.28 47.79 58.56
C PRO A 159 -13.56 46.81 59.50
N GLY A 160 -14.22 46.38 60.59
CA GLY A 160 -13.67 45.43 61.56
C GLY A 160 -13.90 43.95 61.23
N SER A 161 -14.64 43.62 60.17
CA SER A 161 -14.95 42.24 59.77
C SER A 161 -14.34 41.84 58.42
N LEU A 162 -13.40 42.64 57.90
CA LEU A 162 -12.86 42.47 56.55
C LEU A 162 -12.12 41.14 56.39
N ASP A 163 -11.29 40.75 57.36
CA ASP A 163 -10.57 39.46 57.38
C ASP A 163 -11.53 38.27 57.34
N ALA A 164 -12.54 38.27 58.22
CA ALA A 164 -13.54 37.21 58.30
C ALA A 164 -14.41 37.14 57.05
N THR A 165 -14.73 38.29 56.44
CA THR A 165 -15.54 38.37 55.22
C THR A 165 -14.75 37.89 54.01
N LEU A 166 -13.46 38.21 53.92
CA LEU A 166 -12.54 37.69 52.90
C LEU A 166 -12.40 36.18 53.00
N GLU A 167 -12.17 35.64 54.21
CA GLU A 167 -12.05 34.20 54.42
C GLU A 167 -13.36 33.47 54.05
N ALA A 168 -14.51 33.99 54.49
CA ALA A 168 -15.81 33.43 54.14
C ALA A 168 -16.06 33.48 52.62
N SER A 169 -15.70 34.58 51.96
CA SER A 169 -15.86 34.74 50.51
C SER A 169 -14.95 33.82 49.71
N MET A 170 -13.71 33.60 50.17
CA MET A 170 -12.79 32.60 49.59
C MET A 170 -13.38 31.19 49.71
N ARG A 171 -13.83 30.79 50.90
CA ARG A 171 -14.40 29.44 51.13
C ARG A 171 -15.68 29.20 50.33
N LEU A 172 -16.54 30.21 50.19
CA LEU A 172 -17.79 30.09 49.43
C LEU A 172 -17.58 30.04 47.91
N SER A 173 -16.56 30.74 47.39
CA SER A 173 -16.25 30.77 45.95
C SER A 173 -15.41 29.58 45.49
N GLY A 174 -14.77 28.87 46.43
CA GLY A 174 -13.79 27.83 46.09
C GLY A 174 -12.50 28.38 45.50
N ALA A 175 -12.24 29.68 45.66
CA ALA A 175 -10.96 30.28 45.34
C ALA A 175 -9.88 29.73 46.28
N ALA A 176 -8.70 29.45 45.75
CA ALA A 176 -7.54 29.06 46.55
C ALA A 176 -6.93 30.25 47.30
N GLU A 177 -7.17 31.46 46.80
CA GLU A 177 -6.68 32.70 47.38
C GLU A 177 -7.62 33.86 47.00
N VAL A 178 -7.86 34.76 47.95
CA VAL A 178 -8.54 36.04 47.72
C VAL A 178 -7.75 37.13 48.44
N ALA A 179 -7.40 38.20 47.72
CA ALA A 179 -6.59 39.29 48.25
C ALA A 179 -7.18 40.65 47.87
N LEU A 180 -7.23 41.55 48.84
CA LEU A 180 -7.49 42.96 48.62
C LEU A 180 -6.15 43.67 48.41
N LEU A 181 -6.00 44.28 47.25
CA LEU A 181 -4.78 44.91 46.78
C LEU A 181 -4.97 46.43 46.67
N ASP A 182 -3.87 47.16 46.79
CA ASP A 182 -3.82 48.59 46.46
C ASP A 182 -3.75 48.83 44.94
N GLU A 183 -3.75 50.11 44.55
CA GLU A 183 -3.65 50.56 43.15
C GLU A 183 -2.38 50.10 42.41
N ASN A 184 -1.34 49.75 43.16
CA ASN A 184 -0.02 49.34 42.70
C ASN A 184 0.13 47.80 42.70
N GLY A 185 -0.93 47.07 43.10
CA GLY A 185 -0.98 45.62 43.14
C GLY A 185 -0.34 44.99 44.37
N PHE A 186 -0.09 45.75 45.44
CA PHE A 186 0.38 45.21 46.72
C PHE A 186 -0.78 44.75 47.59
N ALA A 187 -0.63 43.59 48.22
CA ALA A 187 -1.66 43.04 49.09
C ALA A 187 -1.76 43.80 50.42
N ILE A 188 -2.95 44.31 50.70
CA ILE A 188 -3.32 44.93 51.97
C ILE A 188 -3.78 43.84 52.94
N VAL A 189 -4.70 42.98 52.47
CA VAL A 189 -5.24 41.84 53.21
C VAL A 189 -5.40 40.66 52.26
N PHE A 190 -5.13 39.44 52.73
CA PHE A 190 -5.34 38.24 51.93
C PHE A 190 -5.77 37.06 52.78
N SER A 191 -6.57 36.18 52.17
CA SER A 191 -6.89 34.85 52.66
C SER A 191 -6.41 33.84 51.63
N SER A 192 -5.71 32.80 52.07
CA SER A 192 -5.13 31.77 51.18
C SER A 192 -5.27 30.40 51.82
N ASP A 193 -5.78 29.44 51.05
CA ASP A 193 -5.83 28.01 51.36
C ASP A 193 -4.64 27.25 50.72
N ARG A 194 -3.66 27.98 50.19
CA ARG A 194 -2.48 27.37 49.54
C ARG A 194 -1.56 26.72 50.57
N PRO A 195 -0.90 25.59 50.24
CA PRO A 195 -0.04 24.84 51.18
C PRO A 195 1.08 25.69 51.81
N ASN A 196 1.55 26.68 51.06
CA ASN A 196 2.47 27.71 51.53
C ASN A 196 1.73 29.05 51.50
N LYS A 197 1.23 29.51 52.66
CA LYS A 197 0.58 30.82 52.86
C LYS A 197 1.54 31.99 52.62
N ARG A 198 2.04 32.11 51.39
CA ARG A 198 2.89 33.21 50.92
C ARG A 198 2.01 34.42 50.66
N ALA A 199 2.63 35.61 50.73
CA ALA A 199 1.97 36.81 50.27
C ALA A 199 1.56 36.66 48.79
N PRO A 200 0.40 37.21 48.38
CA PRO A 200 -0.03 37.23 46.99
C PRO A 200 1.04 37.79 46.07
N GLU A 201 1.13 37.24 44.87
CA GLU A 201 2.02 37.78 43.84
C GLU A 201 1.55 39.16 43.39
N GLN A 202 2.50 40.09 43.19
CA GLN A 202 2.18 41.42 42.70
C GLN A 202 1.61 41.36 41.29
N LEU A 203 0.54 42.12 41.05
CA LEU A 203 -0.05 42.26 39.72
C LEU A 203 0.99 42.81 38.73
N ASN A 204 1.12 42.13 37.59
CA ASN A 204 1.99 42.61 36.54
C ASN A 204 1.42 43.89 35.89
N LYS A 205 2.29 44.66 35.21
CA LYS A 205 1.90 45.93 34.57
C LYS A 205 0.85 45.77 33.47
N VAL A 206 0.74 44.59 32.87
CA VAL A 206 -0.23 44.30 31.80
C VAL A 206 -1.64 44.17 32.37
N ILE A 207 -1.79 43.43 33.47
CA ILE A 207 -3.05 43.25 34.19
C ILE A 207 -3.55 44.60 34.72
N LEU A 208 -2.67 45.39 35.35
CA LEU A 208 -3.02 46.73 35.83
C LEU A 208 -3.49 47.65 34.68
N ALA A 209 -2.84 47.58 33.51
CA ALA A 209 -3.25 48.36 32.33
C ALA A 209 -4.57 47.89 31.72
N GLN A 210 -4.92 46.60 31.82
CA GLN A 210 -6.20 46.07 31.36
C GLN A 210 -7.33 46.39 32.35
N LEU A 211 -7.07 46.21 33.65
CA LEU A 211 -7.99 46.56 34.73
C LEU A 211 -8.41 48.03 34.67
N ARG A 212 -7.48 48.95 34.41
CA ARG A 212 -7.78 50.39 34.24
C ARG A 212 -8.68 50.69 33.05
N ARG A 213 -8.69 49.84 32.03
CA ARG A 213 -9.49 50.02 30.80
C ARG A 213 -10.87 49.37 30.89
N GLN A 214 -10.96 48.18 31.48
CA GLN A 214 -12.16 47.34 31.47
C GLN A 214 -12.84 47.22 32.83
N GLY A 215 -12.19 47.61 33.92
CA GLY A 215 -12.69 47.45 35.30
C GLY A 215 -12.48 46.05 35.88
N SER A 216 -12.16 45.08 35.03
CA SER A 216 -11.86 43.70 35.42
C SER A 216 -10.80 43.06 34.51
N TYR A 217 -10.23 41.96 34.97
CA TYR A 217 -9.33 41.09 34.22
C TYR A 217 -9.58 39.66 34.65
N ILE A 218 -9.60 38.73 33.69
CA ILE A 218 -9.45 37.32 33.97
C ILE A 218 -8.49 36.67 32.97
N GLY A 219 -7.59 35.83 33.48
CA GLY A 219 -6.64 35.10 32.65
C GLY A 219 -6.14 33.82 33.31
N LEU A 220 -5.64 32.92 32.49
CA LEU A 220 -4.97 31.70 32.95
C LEU A 220 -3.49 31.97 33.18
N GLU A 221 -3.00 31.62 34.36
CA GLU A 221 -1.60 31.77 34.71
C GLU A 221 -1.02 30.45 35.26
N PRO A 222 0.24 30.13 34.92
CA PRO A 222 0.93 28.98 35.50
C PRO A 222 1.21 29.24 36.98
N SER A 223 0.99 28.24 37.83
CA SER A 223 1.44 28.33 39.22
C SER A 223 2.96 28.37 39.31
N LEU A 224 3.49 29.19 40.23
CA LEU A 224 4.90 29.24 40.61
C LEU A 224 5.42 27.89 41.18
N ALA A 225 4.52 27.03 41.66
CA ALA A 225 4.82 25.65 41.99
C ALA A 225 4.44 24.75 40.79
N PRO A 226 5.41 24.11 40.10
CA PRO A 226 5.14 23.28 38.93
C PRO A 226 4.13 22.13 39.16
N GLN A 227 3.91 21.76 40.42
CA GLN A 227 2.97 20.72 40.82
C GLN A 227 1.51 21.21 41.03
N GLU A 228 1.27 22.51 41.08
CA GLU A 228 -0.05 23.10 41.38
C GLU A 228 -0.87 23.49 40.13
N GLY A 229 -0.33 23.25 38.92
CA GLY A 229 -1.07 23.42 37.67
C GLY A 229 -1.36 24.86 37.27
N LEU A 230 -2.49 25.08 36.60
CA LEU A 230 -2.95 26.40 36.11
C LEU A 230 -3.95 27.00 37.09
N TYR A 231 -3.87 28.32 37.30
CA TYR A 231 -4.87 29.09 38.03
C TYR A 231 -5.55 30.08 37.11
N ALA A 232 -6.86 30.28 37.30
CA ALA A 232 -7.56 31.41 36.74
C ALA A 232 -7.43 32.57 37.72
N ARG A 233 -6.69 33.61 37.34
CA ARG A 233 -6.56 34.84 38.12
C ARG A 233 -7.63 35.81 37.64
N ALA A 234 -8.58 36.11 38.52
CA ALA A 234 -9.61 37.11 38.29
C ALA A 234 -9.34 38.32 39.19
N VAL A 235 -9.39 39.51 38.61
CA VAL A 235 -9.05 40.78 39.27
C VAL A 235 -10.13 41.79 38.93
N VAL A 236 -10.74 42.41 39.93
CA VAL A 236 -11.86 43.34 39.77
C VAL A 236 -11.62 44.60 40.59
N ALA A 237 -11.87 45.76 40.00
CA ALA A 237 -11.77 47.02 40.71
C ALA A 237 -12.98 47.23 41.65
N MET A 238 -12.74 47.67 42.88
CA MET A 238 -13.79 47.80 43.89
C MET A 238 -14.83 48.88 43.52
N PRO A 239 -16.15 48.62 43.62
CA PRO A 239 -17.20 49.52 43.14
C PRO A 239 -17.19 50.91 43.81
N ASN A 240 -17.21 50.99 45.15
CA ASN A 240 -17.31 52.23 45.92
C ASN A 240 -16.13 52.41 46.91
N SER A 241 -14.91 52.50 46.39
CA SER A 241 -13.75 52.82 47.23
C SER A 241 -13.74 54.26 47.76
N GLY A 242 -14.65 55.15 47.33
CA GLY A 242 -14.65 56.59 47.70
C GLY A 242 -13.41 57.36 47.24
N LEU A 243 -12.51 56.69 46.52
CA LEU A 243 -11.20 57.14 46.08
C LEU A 243 -11.26 57.51 44.59
N PRO A 244 -10.46 58.49 44.12
CA PRO A 244 -10.32 58.78 42.69
C PRO A 244 -9.87 57.51 41.94
N ALA A 245 -10.15 57.42 40.63
CA ALA A 245 -9.91 56.21 39.83
C ALA A 245 -8.44 55.70 39.84
N GLN A 246 -7.50 56.54 40.28
CA GLN A 246 -6.09 56.19 40.46
C GLN A 246 -5.78 55.45 41.77
N ASP A 247 -6.64 55.57 42.79
CA ASP A 247 -6.44 55.00 44.13
C ASP A 247 -7.48 53.93 44.46
N ARG A 248 -8.14 53.37 43.44
CA ARG A 248 -9.20 52.38 43.64
C ARG A 248 -8.58 51.03 44.06
N LEU A 249 -9.03 50.54 45.21
CA LEU A 249 -8.71 49.20 45.70
C LEU A 249 -9.15 48.14 44.71
N VAL A 250 -8.44 47.01 44.70
CA VAL A 250 -8.65 45.93 43.74
C VAL A 250 -8.81 44.62 44.47
N LEU A 251 -9.82 43.83 44.11
CA LEU A 251 -9.98 42.47 44.60
C LEU A 251 -9.38 41.49 43.61
N GLN A 252 -8.47 40.64 44.09
CA GLN A 252 -7.93 39.50 43.36
C GLN A 252 -8.52 38.22 43.93
N ALA A 253 -8.86 37.27 43.07
CA ALA A 253 -9.09 35.87 43.43
C ALA A 253 -8.35 34.92 42.48
N LEU A 254 -7.81 33.84 43.03
CA LEU A 254 -7.16 32.76 42.28
C LEU A 254 -7.99 31.49 42.38
N PHE A 255 -8.49 31.00 41.24
CA PHE A 255 -9.25 29.75 41.18
C PHE A 255 -8.38 28.62 40.66
N PRO A 256 -8.33 27.46 41.33
CA PRO A 256 -7.64 26.29 40.80
C PRO A 256 -8.38 25.80 39.54
N VAL A 257 -7.67 25.72 38.41
CA VAL A 257 -8.23 25.16 37.18
C VAL A 257 -7.93 23.66 37.20
N PRO A 258 -8.96 22.79 37.17
CA PRO A 258 -8.74 21.36 37.15
C PRO A 258 -7.80 20.97 35.99
N ALA A 259 -6.72 20.24 36.31
CA ALA A 259 -5.72 19.80 35.32
C ALA A 259 -6.36 19.08 34.12
N GLN A 260 -7.54 18.47 34.33
CA GLN A 260 -8.33 17.80 33.31
C GLN A 260 -8.69 18.70 32.13
N ILE A 261 -8.99 19.99 32.34
CA ILE A 261 -9.40 20.91 31.27
C ILE A 261 -8.20 21.28 30.39
N GLY A 262 -7.07 21.66 31.00
CA GLY A 262 -5.83 21.96 30.27
C GLY A 262 -5.27 20.74 29.54
N VAL A 263 -5.33 19.56 30.17
CA VAL A 263 -4.92 18.28 29.55
C VAL A 263 -5.84 17.90 28.40
N LEU A 264 -7.15 18.09 28.53
CA LEU A 264 -8.11 17.78 27.47
C LEU A 264 -7.93 18.69 26.26
N ALA A 265 -7.81 20.00 26.46
CA ALA A 265 -7.55 20.96 25.39
C ALA A 265 -6.24 20.64 24.63
N ASN A 266 -5.16 20.32 25.37
CA ASN A 266 -3.90 19.93 24.76
C ASN A 266 -3.99 18.59 24.00
N ARG A 267 -4.75 17.61 24.52
CA ARG A 267 -4.99 16.33 23.85
C ARG A 267 -5.78 16.50 22.56
N VAL A 268 -6.82 17.33 22.56
CA VAL A 268 -7.62 17.64 21.36
C VAL A 268 -6.75 18.36 20.32
N GLN A 269 -5.96 19.36 20.71
CA GLN A 269 -5.04 20.06 19.82
C GLN A 269 -3.97 19.13 19.23
N THR A 270 -3.40 18.25 20.05
CA THR A 270 -2.41 17.25 19.60
C THR A 270 -3.05 16.25 18.65
N ALA A 271 -4.27 15.78 18.93
CA ALA A 271 -5.01 14.89 18.05
C ALA A 271 -5.33 15.57 16.71
N TYR A 272 -5.71 16.86 16.72
CA TYR A 272 -6.01 17.64 15.51
C TYR A 272 -4.79 17.81 14.63
N SER A 273 -3.67 18.28 15.20
CA SER A 273 -2.41 18.41 14.46
C SER A 273 -1.89 17.08 13.91
N LYS A 274 -2.12 15.97 14.62
CA LYS A 274 -1.77 14.62 14.13
C LYS A 274 -2.69 14.19 12.98
N TYR A 275 -3.98 14.50 13.05
CA TYR A 275 -4.94 14.22 11.98
C TYR A 275 -4.58 14.98 10.70
N GLU A 276 -4.32 16.30 10.77
CA GLU A 276 -3.92 17.08 9.60
C GLU A 276 -2.68 16.51 8.89
N ARG A 277 -1.67 16.08 9.68
CA ARG A 277 -0.47 15.44 9.11
C ARG A 277 -0.80 14.15 8.36
N LEU A 278 -1.77 13.37 8.84
CA LEU A 278 -2.19 12.13 8.18
C LEU A 278 -3.06 12.41 6.96
N ASP A 279 -3.91 13.43 7.00
CA ASP A 279 -4.71 13.83 5.84
C ASP A 279 -3.82 14.33 4.69
N TYR A 280 -2.74 15.07 4.99
CA TYR A 280 -1.73 15.43 3.98
C TYR A 280 -1.12 14.19 3.29
N LEU A 281 -1.01 13.07 4.01
CA LEU A 281 -0.48 11.81 3.47
C LEU A 281 -1.53 10.97 2.74
N ARG A 282 -2.82 11.34 2.76
CA ARG A 282 -3.91 10.60 2.10
C ARG A 282 -3.66 10.39 0.60
N GLY A 283 -3.26 11.46 -0.10
CA GLY A 283 -2.92 11.41 -1.52
C GLY A 283 -1.73 10.49 -1.81
N PRO A 284 -0.55 10.74 -1.19
CA PRO A 284 0.62 9.86 -1.30
C PRO A 284 0.36 8.40 -0.92
N LEU A 285 -0.46 8.12 0.11
CA LEU A 285 -0.84 6.78 0.51
C LEU A 285 -1.64 6.07 -0.58
N LYS A 286 -2.69 6.71 -1.10
CA LYS A 286 -3.46 6.16 -2.23
C LYS A 286 -2.59 5.90 -3.45
N PHE A 287 -1.68 6.82 -3.74
CA PHE A 287 -0.74 6.67 -4.86
C PHE A 287 0.18 5.46 -4.63
N SER A 288 0.81 5.36 -3.46
CA SER A 288 1.72 4.26 -3.12
C SER A 288 1.03 2.89 -3.20
N PHE A 289 -0.17 2.74 -2.63
CA PHE A 289 -0.93 1.49 -2.72
C PHE A 289 -1.37 1.17 -4.16
N THR A 290 -1.85 2.18 -4.90
CA THR A 290 -2.22 2.01 -6.32
C THR A 290 -0.98 1.59 -7.13
N LEU A 291 0.16 2.23 -6.92
CA LEU A 291 1.42 1.95 -7.61
C LEU A 291 1.89 0.52 -7.32
N THR A 292 1.87 0.11 -6.05
CA THR A 292 2.26 -1.23 -5.62
C THR A 292 1.36 -2.29 -6.25
N LEU A 293 0.04 -2.12 -6.18
CA LEU A 293 -0.91 -3.04 -6.82
C LEU A 293 -0.75 -3.08 -8.34
N SER A 294 -0.52 -1.93 -8.97
CA SER A 294 -0.27 -1.85 -10.42
C SER A 294 0.97 -2.62 -10.80
N LEU A 295 2.04 -2.48 -10.01
CA LEU A 295 3.30 -3.16 -10.24
C LEU A 295 3.15 -4.68 -10.07
N VAL A 296 2.51 -5.13 -8.98
CA VAL A 296 2.18 -6.54 -8.74
C VAL A 296 1.35 -7.11 -9.88
N LEU A 297 0.31 -6.40 -10.34
CA LEU A 297 -0.53 -6.83 -11.45
C LEU A 297 0.31 -6.97 -12.72
N LEU A 298 1.06 -5.93 -13.09
CA LEU A 298 1.79 -5.87 -14.35
C LEU A 298 2.84 -7.00 -14.43
N LEU A 299 3.57 -7.20 -13.33
CA LEU A 299 4.52 -8.29 -13.18
C LEU A 299 3.85 -9.68 -13.26
N SER A 300 2.70 -9.85 -12.61
CA SER A 300 1.92 -11.08 -12.67
C SER A 300 1.42 -11.36 -14.10
N LEU A 301 0.94 -10.33 -14.79
CA LEU A 301 0.49 -10.41 -16.17
C LEU A 301 1.62 -10.78 -17.13
N PHE A 302 2.78 -10.15 -16.99
CA PHE A 302 3.95 -10.49 -17.81
C PHE A 302 4.42 -11.92 -17.61
N THR A 303 4.45 -12.38 -16.36
CA THR A 303 4.76 -13.77 -16.03
C THR A 303 3.74 -14.72 -16.67
N ALA A 304 2.45 -14.40 -16.57
CA ALA A 304 1.39 -15.22 -17.16
C ALA A 304 1.44 -15.25 -18.69
N VAL A 305 1.69 -14.11 -19.34
CA VAL A 305 1.87 -14.01 -20.80
C VAL A 305 3.07 -14.83 -21.25
N TRP A 306 4.20 -14.71 -20.55
CA TRP A 306 5.36 -15.54 -20.83
C TRP A 306 5.07 -17.03 -20.66
N ALA A 307 4.40 -17.42 -19.58
CA ALA A 307 4.01 -18.80 -19.30
C ALA A 307 3.08 -19.33 -20.41
N ALA A 308 2.15 -18.51 -20.91
CA ALA A 308 1.31 -18.82 -22.05
C ALA A 308 2.14 -19.13 -23.31
N PHE A 309 3.14 -18.30 -23.62
CA PHE A 309 4.05 -18.56 -24.75
C PHE A 309 4.90 -19.83 -24.56
N ALA A 310 5.37 -20.09 -23.34
CA ALA A 310 6.15 -21.27 -23.02
C ALA A 310 5.31 -22.54 -23.19
N LEU A 311 4.12 -22.56 -22.62
CA LEU A 311 3.19 -23.69 -22.67
C LEU A 311 2.67 -23.93 -24.09
N ALA A 312 2.26 -22.88 -24.80
CA ALA A 312 1.81 -23.00 -26.18
C ALA A 312 2.89 -23.56 -27.10
N ARG A 313 4.16 -23.17 -26.92
CA ARG A 313 5.26 -23.74 -27.72
C ARG A 313 5.54 -25.19 -27.36
N ARG A 314 5.50 -25.54 -26.07
CA ARG A 314 5.69 -26.92 -25.61
C ARG A 314 4.61 -27.85 -26.18
N LEU A 315 3.34 -27.44 -26.18
CA LEU A 315 2.23 -28.22 -26.71
C LEU A 315 2.24 -28.32 -28.24
N VAL A 316 2.62 -27.25 -28.95
CA VAL A 316 2.59 -27.23 -30.43
C VAL A 316 3.82 -27.87 -31.05
N ALA A 317 4.95 -27.96 -30.35
CA ALA A 317 6.19 -28.51 -30.92
C ALA A 317 6.05 -29.97 -31.41
N PRO A 318 5.50 -30.93 -30.63
CA PRO A 318 5.28 -32.31 -31.10
C PRO A 318 4.31 -32.36 -32.29
N ILE A 319 3.21 -31.61 -32.22
CA ILE A 319 2.18 -31.53 -33.27
C ILE A 319 2.79 -31.02 -34.58
N ARG A 320 3.70 -30.03 -34.49
CA ARG A 320 4.41 -29.50 -35.65
C ARG A 320 5.32 -30.55 -36.29
N ILE A 321 5.98 -31.40 -35.50
CA ILE A 321 6.84 -32.47 -36.00
C ILE A 321 6.02 -33.55 -36.69
N LEU A 322 4.92 -33.99 -36.06
CA LEU A 322 3.97 -34.91 -36.68
C LEU A 322 3.44 -34.35 -38.01
N ALA A 323 3.03 -33.08 -38.03
CA ALA A 323 2.55 -32.45 -39.26
C ALA A 323 3.60 -32.36 -40.39
N ILE A 324 4.90 -32.29 -40.05
CA ILE A 324 6.00 -32.38 -41.02
C ILE A 324 6.20 -33.85 -41.45
N GLY A 325 6.17 -34.79 -40.50
CA GLY A 325 6.24 -36.22 -40.74
C GLY A 325 5.14 -36.70 -41.69
N THR A 326 3.87 -36.41 -41.39
CA THR A 326 2.72 -36.71 -42.24
C THR A 326 2.89 -36.18 -43.67
N ARG A 327 3.45 -34.97 -43.81
CA ARG A 327 3.73 -34.38 -45.14
C ARG A 327 4.82 -35.15 -45.90
N ALA A 328 5.84 -35.66 -45.21
CA ALA A 328 6.87 -36.50 -45.81
C ALA A 328 6.30 -37.85 -46.28
N VAL A 329 5.39 -38.45 -45.50
CA VAL A 329 4.66 -39.68 -45.90
C VAL A 329 3.88 -39.47 -47.18
N THR A 330 3.15 -38.35 -47.29
CA THR A 330 2.35 -38.04 -48.49
C THR A 330 3.22 -37.77 -49.72
N SER A 331 4.50 -37.44 -49.55
CA SER A 331 5.45 -37.31 -50.65
C SER A 331 6.22 -38.61 -50.96
N GLY A 332 5.89 -39.72 -50.30
CA GLY A 332 6.58 -41.01 -50.47
C GLY A 332 7.96 -41.09 -49.79
N ASP A 333 8.31 -40.13 -48.94
CA ASP A 333 9.57 -40.12 -48.19
C ASP A 333 9.35 -40.79 -46.82
N TYR A 334 9.53 -42.11 -46.78
CA TYR A 334 9.38 -42.91 -45.56
C TYR A 334 10.64 -43.00 -44.70
N ASN A 335 11.80 -42.63 -45.25
CA ASN A 335 13.10 -42.75 -44.58
C ASN A 335 13.45 -41.54 -43.69
N ARG A 336 12.58 -40.53 -43.66
CA ARG A 336 12.78 -39.32 -42.85
C ARG A 336 12.66 -39.62 -41.35
N ARG A 337 13.79 -39.62 -40.64
CA ARG A 337 13.82 -39.75 -39.18
C ARG A 337 13.30 -38.49 -38.48
N LEU A 338 12.34 -38.65 -37.57
CA LEU A 338 11.85 -37.55 -36.75
C LEU A 338 12.78 -37.32 -35.54
N PRO A 339 12.98 -36.08 -35.06
CA PRO A 339 13.80 -35.81 -33.88
C PRO A 339 13.06 -36.20 -32.58
N ILE A 340 13.08 -37.50 -32.26
CA ILE A 340 12.34 -38.12 -31.14
C ILE A 340 12.93 -37.75 -29.76
N SER A 341 14.24 -37.52 -29.69
CA SER A 341 14.99 -37.32 -28.43
C SER A 341 14.54 -36.11 -27.61
N SER A 342 13.78 -35.18 -28.21
CA SER A 342 13.31 -33.97 -27.53
C SER A 342 11.99 -34.17 -26.76
N PHE A 343 11.28 -35.30 -26.91
CA PHE A 343 9.90 -35.47 -26.43
C PHE A 343 9.63 -36.71 -25.55
N ALA A 344 10.64 -37.53 -25.26
CA ALA A 344 10.52 -38.91 -24.78
C ALA A 344 9.72 -39.21 -23.48
N ASN A 345 9.17 -38.22 -22.75
CA ASN A 345 8.53 -38.42 -21.44
C ASN A 345 7.12 -37.80 -21.31
N ASP A 346 6.40 -37.53 -22.40
CA ASP A 346 4.99 -37.09 -22.35
C ASP A 346 4.12 -37.87 -23.35
N GLU A 347 2.79 -37.79 -23.20
CA GLU A 347 1.81 -38.52 -24.03
C GLU A 347 1.92 -38.13 -25.51
N LEU A 348 2.30 -36.88 -25.78
CA LEU A 348 2.57 -36.40 -27.13
C LEU A 348 3.87 -36.97 -27.70
N GLY A 349 4.87 -37.18 -26.87
CA GLY A 349 6.12 -37.86 -27.19
C GLY A 349 5.91 -39.33 -27.52
N PHE A 350 5.06 -40.01 -26.74
CA PHE A 350 4.61 -41.36 -27.08
C PHE A 350 3.96 -41.40 -28.47
N LEU A 351 3.07 -40.45 -28.78
CA LEU A 351 2.45 -40.36 -30.10
C LEU A 351 3.47 -40.14 -31.23
N VAL A 352 4.47 -39.27 -31.03
CA VAL A 352 5.58 -39.07 -31.99
C VAL A 352 6.37 -40.36 -32.20
N GLN A 353 6.65 -41.10 -31.14
CA GLN A 353 7.37 -42.38 -31.21
C GLN A 353 6.57 -43.48 -31.90
N SER A 354 5.27 -43.59 -31.62
CA SER A 354 4.38 -44.53 -32.31
C SER A 354 4.30 -44.23 -33.81
N PHE A 355 4.22 -42.94 -34.18
CA PHE A 355 4.23 -42.53 -35.58
C PHE A 355 5.55 -42.87 -36.28
N ASP A 356 6.69 -42.59 -35.66
CA ASP A 356 8.01 -42.95 -36.19
C ASP A 356 8.18 -44.47 -36.39
N THR A 357 7.68 -45.26 -35.42
CA THR A 357 7.66 -46.73 -35.53
C THR A 357 6.80 -47.21 -36.70
N MET A 358 5.62 -46.60 -36.90
CA MET A 358 4.76 -46.90 -38.04
C MET A 358 5.46 -46.60 -39.38
N MET A 359 6.14 -45.46 -39.46
CA MET A 359 6.89 -45.04 -40.65
C MET A 359 8.02 -46.01 -41.00
N ALA A 360 8.78 -46.45 -40.00
CA ALA A 360 9.84 -47.45 -40.21
C ALA A 360 9.29 -48.78 -40.73
N ARG A 361 8.12 -49.24 -40.23
CA ARG A 361 7.47 -50.46 -40.72
C ARG A 361 6.99 -50.33 -42.16
N ILE A 362 6.46 -49.17 -42.55
CA ILE A 362 6.03 -48.91 -43.93
C ILE A 362 7.22 -48.91 -44.88
N ALA A 363 8.33 -48.24 -44.51
CA ALA A 363 9.55 -48.24 -45.30
C ALA A 363 10.08 -49.66 -45.54
N MET A 364 10.17 -50.47 -44.47
CA MET A 364 10.60 -51.87 -44.56
C MET A 364 9.68 -52.70 -45.48
N ALA A 365 8.36 -52.54 -45.37
CA ALA A 365 7.40 -53.26 -46.21
C ALA A 365 7.51 -52.85 -47.70
N GLN A 366 7.82 -51.59 -47.98
CA GLN A 366 8.00 -51.11 -49.35
C GLN A 366 9.29 -51.66 -49.98
N ASP A 367 10.39 -51.69 -49.22
CA ASP A 367 11.66 -52.28 -49.65
C ASP A 367 11.50 -53.79 -49.93
N GLU A 368 10.79 -54.51 -49.06
CA GLU A 368 10.52 -55.94 -49.24
C GLU A 368 9.63 -56.21 -50.46
N ALA A 369 8.59 -55.38 -50.68
CA ALA A 369 7.74 -55.49 -51.86
C ALA A 369 8.51 -55.21 -53.17
N HIS A 370 9.39 -54.20 -53.18
CA HIS A 370 10.26 -53.92 -54.33
C HIS A 370 11.24 -55.05 -54.62
N HIS A 371 11.85 -55.63 -53.58
CA HIS A 371 12.74 -56.77 -53.72
C HIS A 371 12.00 -58.00 -54.28
N SER A 372 10.78 -58.26 -53.79
CA SER A 372 9.92 -59.34 -54.30
C SER A 372 9.54 -59.14 -55.78
N GLN A 373 9.17 -57.92 -56.19
CA GLN A 373 8.92 -57.60 -57.59
C GLN A 373 10.14 -57.84 -58.49
N GLN A 374 11.34 -57.47 -58.03
CA GLN A 374 12.58 -57.71 -58.77
C GLN A 374 12.87 -59.20 -58.94
N ILE A 375 12.62 -60.02 -57.91
CA ILE A 375 12.76 -61.48 -58.02
C ILE A 375 11.80 -62.03 -59.07
N VAL A 376 10.53 -61.62 -59.04
CA VAL A 376 9.51 -62.10 -60.00
C VAL A 376 9.86 -61.68 -61.44
N GLU A 377 10.30 -60.44 -61.65
CA GLU A 377 10.68 -59.96 -62.98
C GLU A 377 11.91 -60.71 -63.52
N ASN A 378 12.92 -60.94 -62.67
CA ASN A 378 14.10 -61.74 -63.04
C ASN A 378 13.72 -63.20 -63.37
N GLN A 379 12.81 -63.81 -62.62
CA GLN A 379 12.29 -65.15 -62.91
C GLN A 379 11.53 -65.19 -64.25
N LYS A 380 10.74 -64.15 -64.55
CA LYS A 380 10.02 -64.03 -65.81
C LYS A 380 10.99 -63.91 -67.00
N ILE A 381 11.98 -63.02 -66.91
CA ILE A 381 13.03 -62.86 -67.94
C ILE A 381 13.78 -64.17 -68.16
N TYR A 382 14.11 -64.89 -67.08
CA TYR A 382 14.77 -66.19 -67.16
C TYR A 382 13.90 -67.22 -67.90
N LEU A 383 12.61 -67.33 -67.56
CA LEU A 383 11.67 -68.22 -68.24
C LEU A 383 11.48 -67.87 -69.73
N GLU A 384 11.32 -66.59 -70.06
CA GLU A 384 11.23 -66.12 -71.45
C GLU A 384 12.49 -66.47 -72.25
N THR A 385 13.65 -66.30 -71.63
CA THR A 385 14.94 -66.68 -72.22
C THR A 385 14.98 -68.20 -72.46
N VAL A 386 14.67 -69.02 -71.45
CA VAL A 386 14.70 -70.50 -71.58
C VAL A 386 13.69 -70.99 -72.64
N LEU A 387 12.47 -70.45 -72.67
CA LEU A 387 11.44 -70.80 -73.64
C LEU A 387 11.80 -70.35 -75.07
N GLY A 388 12.41 -69.16 -75.22
CA GLY A 388 12.91 -68.66 -76.50
C GLY A 388 14.02 -69.54 -77.11
N HIS A 389 14.90 -70.09 -76.28
CA HIS A 389 15.97 -70.98 -76.74
C HIS A 389 15.50 -72.42 -76.99
N LEU A 390 14.48 -72.91 -76.28
CA LEU A 390 13.88 -74.23 -76.53
C LEU A 390 13.08 -74.30 -77.85
N SER A 391 12.43 -73.21 -78.27
CA SER A 391 11.71 -73.13 -79.55
C SER A 391 12.64 -73.15 -80.78
N SER A 392 13.93 -72.86 -80.62
CA SER A 392 14.93 -72.94 -81.68
C SER A 392 15.48 -74.36 -81.90
N GLY A 393 15.16 -75.31 -81.00
CA GLY A 393 15.66 -76.68 -81.06
C GLY A 393 14.76 -77.68 -81.80
N VAL A 394 13.62 -77.25 -82.35
CA VAL A 394 12.67 -78.12 -83.07
C VAL A 394 12.19 -77.43 -84.36
N MET A 395 13.12 -77.22 -85.29
CA MET A 395 12.85 -77.12 -86.73
C MET A 395 14.12 -77.53 -87.48
N THR A 396 14.38 -78.85 -87.51
CA THR A 396 15.02 -79.61 -88.60
C THR A 396 14.87 -81.10 -88.30
#